data_AF-A0A9D5J1K8-F1
#
_entry.id   AF-A0A9D5J1K8-F1
#
_cell.length_a   1.000
_cell.length_b   1.000
_cell.length_c   1.000
_cell.angle_alpha   90.00
_cell.angle_beta   90.00
_cell.angle_gamma   90.00
#
_symmetry.space_group_name_H-M   'P 1'
#
loop_
_entity.id
_entity.type
_entity.pdbx_description
1 polymer ?
#
loop_
_entity_poly.entity_id
_entity_poly.type
_entity_poly.pdbx_seq_one_letter_code
_entity_poly.pdbx_strand_id
1 'polypeptide(L)'
;MLIRIDFFLPAGDTKNEQTMKAIFFFVLFVLAASLCGFAMIYLMNRLGLFDKISRDTKLGGLIWKIYDPFRLCFNSVGLVLKTVSLSLVNHASFILCAFFVGKALEINLKLGSYFTVFPLINTVASLPITPGGLGTRDAACVFMLGVGSSPGHSCPAWGPFIVPDALAMSLSVSLFCAILFWGLVGGIVYIHYAYTMGKAGKPTPPPTDISKQ
;
A
#
# COMPACT_ATOMS: atom_id res chain seq x y z
N MET A 1 -15.45 15.28 13.55
CA MET A 1 -15.09 16.68 13.26
C MET A 1 -13.73 16.65 12.57
N LEU A 2 -13.73 16.29 11.28
CA LEU A 2 -12.52 16.18 10.47
C LEU A 2 -12.13 17.58 10.02
N ILE A 3 -10.85 17.92 10.14
CA ILE A 3 -10.25 19.11 9.54
C ILE A 3 -10.73 19.16 8.09
N ARG A 4 -11.56 20.17 7.75
CA ARG A 4 -11.90 20.45 6.36
C ARG A 4 -10.59 20.86 5.70
N ILE A 5 -10.07 19.98 4.85
CA ILE A 5 -8.91 20.29 4.03
C ILE A 5 -9.41 21.19 2.89
N ASP A 6 -9.77 22.43 3.23
CA ASP A 6 -10.14 23.48 2.27
C ASP A 6 -8.93 23.85 1.37
N PHE A 7 -7.74 23.34 1.71
CA PHE A 7 -6.50 23.49 0.96
C PHE A 7 -6.56 22.93 -0.48
N PHE A 8 -7.48 21.99 -0.78
CA PHE A 8 -7.53 21.36 -2.12
C PHE A 8 -8.61 21.91 -3.07
N LEU A 9 -9.47 22.86 -2.66
CA LEU A 9 -10.62 23.25 -3.48
C LEU A 9 -10.92 24.77 -3.46
N PRO A 10 -10.27 25.58 -4.32
CA PRO A 10 -10.77 26.90 -4.66
C PRO A 10 -12.07 26.79 -5.47
N ALA A 11 -13.08 27.59 -5.13
CA ALA A 11 -14.38 27.59 -5.79
C ALA A 11 -14.35 28.32 -7.16
N GLY A 12 -14.04 27.63 -8.27
CA GLY A 12 -14.31 28.10 -9.65
C GLY A 12 -14.12 27.05 -10.76
N ASP A 13 -14.48 27.35 -12.01
CA ASP A 13 -14.39 26.45 -13.19
C ASP A 13 -12.97 25.97 -13.56
N THR A 14 -11.92 26.53 -12.93
CA THR A 14 -10.53 26.07 -13.06
C THR A 14 -10.22 24.77 -12.28
N LYS A 15 -11.22 24.19 -11.58
CA LYS A 15 -11.10 23.03 -10.68
C LYS A 15 -10.57 21.76 -11.33
N ASN A 16 -10.99 21.41 -12.55
CA ASN A 16 -10.62 20.11 -13.14
C ASN A 16 -9.12 20.01 -13.44
N GLU A 17 -8.51 21.09 -13.91
CA GLU A 17 -7.08 21.12 -14.20
C GLU A 17 -6.24 21.12 -12.91
N GLN A 18 -6.69 21.86 -11.89
CA GLN A 18 -6.00 21.91 -10.60
C GLN A 18 -6.06 20.58 -9.85
N THR A 19 -7.21 19.89 -9.83
CA THR A 19 -7.35 18.59 -9.18
C THR A 19 -6.48 17.52 -9.87
N MET A 20 -6.45 17.49 -11.21
CA MET A 20 -5.60 16.55 -11.95
C MET A 20 -4.11 16.84 -11.71
N LYS A 21 -3.71 18.11 -11.71
CA LYS A 21 -2.35 18.52 -11.33
C LYS A 21 -2.03 18.09 -9.90
N ALA A 22 -2.93 18.30 -8.94
CA ALA A 22 -2.73 17.91 -7.55
C ALA A 22 -2.56 16.39 -7.40
N ILE A 23 -3.42 15.59 -8.05
CA ILE A 23 -3.29 14.13 -8.07
C ILE A 23 -1.93 13.73 -8.68
N PHE A 24 -1.56 14.32 -9.81
CA PHE A 24 -0.29 14.05 -10.48
C PHE A 24 0.91 14.39 -9.59
N PHE A 25 0.93 15.58 -8.98
CA PHE A 25 1.98 15.98 -8.05
C PHE A 25 2.04 15.09 -6.81
N PHE A 26 0.89 14.66 -6.28
CA PHE A 26 0.84 13.73 -5.17
C PHE A 26 1.44 12.37 -5.54
N VAL A 27 1.07 11.81 -6.71
CA VAL A 27 1.66 10.56 -7.22
C VAL A 27 3.17 10.71 -7.39
N LEU A 28 3.62 11.80 -8.00
CA LEU A 28 5.03 12.10 -8.19
C LEU A 28 5.77 12.22 -6.84
N PHE A 29 5.16 12.88 -5.86
CA PHE A 29 5.69 13.03 -4.51
C PHE A 29 5.83 11.67 -3.82
N VAL A 30 4.81 10.82 -3.86
CA VAL A 30 4.85 9.47 -3.27
C VAL A 30 5.92 8.61 -3.95
N LEU A 31 6.04 8.68 -5.27
CA LEU A 31 7.10 8.00 -6.02
C LEU A 31 8.48 8.51 -5.61
N ALA A 32 8.69 9.83 -5.56
CA ALA A 32 9.95 10.44 -5.15
C ALA A 32 10.32 10.07 -3.71
N ALA A 33 9.37 10.10 -2.78
CA ALA A 33 9.56 9.70 -1.39
C ALA A 33 9.93 8.20 -1.29
N SER A 34 9.29 7.34 -2.08
CA SER A 34 9.60 5.91 -2.13
C SER A 34 11.01 5.64 -2.66
N LEU A 35 11.40 6.32 -3.75
CA LEU A 35 12.75 6.24 -4.32
C LEU A 35 13.81 6.80 -3.37
N CYS A 36 13.51 7.91 -2.68
CA CYS A 36 14.39 8.51 -1.69
C CYS A 36 14.59 7.57 -0.49
N GLY A 37 13.52 6.98 0.04
CA GLY A 37 13.62 5.98 1.11
C GLY A 37 14.42 4.76 0.69
N PHE A 38 14.20 4.25 -0.52
CA PHE A 38 14.97 3.15 -1.09
C PHE A 38 16.45 3.51 -1.24
N ALA A 39 16.77 4.68 -1.81
CA ALA A 39 18.13 5.17 -1.97
C ALA A 39 18.84 5.41 -0.64
N MET A 40 18.12 5.94 0.36
CA MET A 40 18.62 6.13 1.72
C MET A 40 19.01 4.79 2.35
N ILE A 41 18.13 3.78 2.29
CA ILE A 41 18.43 2.44 2.82
C ILE A 41 19.61 1.81 2.08
N TYR A 42 19.64 1.93 0.75
CA TYR A 42 20.75 1.45 -0.07
C TYR A 42 22.08 2.12 0.30
N LEU A 43 22.09 3.44 0.50
CA LEU A 43 23.27 4.20 0.90
C LEU A 43 23.73 3.82 2.32
N MET A 44 22.79 3.67 3.25
CA MET A 44 23.10 3.24 4.62
C MET A 44 23.73 1.83 4.65
N ASN A 45 23.24 0.92 3.80
CA ASN A 45 23.84 -0.40 3.61
C ASN A 45 25.25 -0.29 3.02
N ARG A 46 25.44 0.53 1.98
CA ARG A 46 26.75 0.75 1.35
C ARG A 46 27.79 1.35 2.29
N LEU A 47 27.37 2.24 3.19
CA LEU A 47 28.24 2.92 4.16
C LEU A 47 28.50 2.09 5.43
N GLY A 48 27.86 0.93 5.60
CA GLY A 48 27.99 0.11 6.81
C GLY A 48 27.45 0.78 8.08
N LEU A 49 26.56 1.77 7.95
CA LEU A 49 26.00 2.54 9.08
C LEU A 49 25.22 1.63 10.03
N PHE A 50 24.46 0.68 9.48
CA PHE A 50 23.70 -0.29 10.27
C PHE A 50 24.60 -1.25 11.06
N ASP A 51 25.71 -1.70 10.47
CA ASP A 51 26.67 -2.56 11.17
C ASP A 51 27.30 -1.83 12.36
N LYS A 52 27.59 -0.54 12.20
CA LYS A 52 28.13 0.31 13.28
C LYS A 52 27.10 0.53 14.39
N ILE A 53 25.88 0.96 14.04
CA ILE A 53 24.80 1.21 15.02
C ILE A 53 24.41 -0.08 15.77
N SER A 54 24.42 -1.21 15.06
CA SER A 54 24.07 -2.51 15.65
C SER A 54 25.11 -3.01 16.66
N ARG A 55 26.38 -2.62 16.55
CA ARG A 55 27.42 -3.04 17.51
C ARG A 55 27.40 -2.21 18.80
N ASP A 56 27.07 -0.93 18.68
CA ASP A 56 27.24 0.02 19.79
C ASP A 56 25.99 0.20 20.67
N THR A 57 24.83 -0.33 20.27
CA THR A 57 23.55 -0.09 20.97
C THR A 57 22.99 -1.33 21.64
N LYS A 58 22.33 -1.16 22.80
CA LYS A 58 21.60 -2.24 23.50
C LYS A 58 20.45 -2.84 22.66
N LEU A 59 19.96 -2.08 21.68
CA LEU A 59 18.94 -2.50 20.72
C LEU A 59 19.55 -3.17 19.47
N GLY A 60 20.87 -3.30 19.39
CA GLY A 60 21.59 -3.77 18.22
C GLY A 60 21.09 -5.10 17.69
N GLY A 61 20.84 -6.08 18.59
CA GLY A 61 20.29 -7.38 18.19
C GLY A 61 18.90 -7.30 17.55
N LEU A 62 18.03 -6.39 18.01
CA LEU A 62 16.70 -6.18 17.42
C LEU A 62 16.81 -5.48 16.06
N ILE A 63 17.64 -4.43 15.98
CA ILE A 63 17.90 -3.70 14.73
C ILE A 63 18.49 -4.67 13.69
N TRP A 64 19.45 -5.51 14.08
CA TRP A 64 20.04 -6.53 13.22
C TRP A 64 19.00 -7.51 12.70
N LYS A 65 18.11 -8.02 13.56
CA LYS A 65 17.05 -8.95 13.17
C LYS A 65 16.07 -8.35 12.17
N ILE A 66 15.79 -7.05 12.27
CA ILE A 66 14.97 -6.31 11.30
C ILE A 66 15.76 -6.08 10.01
N TYR A 67 17.04 -5.71 10.12
CA TYR A 67 17.90 -5.32 9.01
C TYR A 67 18.37 -6.47 8.13
N ASP A 68 18.62 -7.65 8.70
CA ASP A 68 19.18 -8.80 7.98
C ASP A 68 18.32 -9.23 6.77
N PRO A 69 16.98 -9.35 6.88
CA PRO A 69 16.11 -9.57 5.72
C PRO A 69 16.22 -8.47 4.65
N PHE A 70 16.30 -7.20 5.05
CA PHE A 70 16.45 -6.09 4.12
C PHE A 70 17.77 -6.20 3.37
N ARG A 71 18.88 -6.43 4.08
CA ARG A 71 20.20 -6.62 3.47
C ARG A 71 20.20 -7.77 2.46
N LEU A 72 19.56 -8.89 2.78
CA LEU A 72 19.43 -10.03 1.86
C LEU A 72 18.65 -9.66 0.59
N CYS A 73 17.55 -8.91 0.73
CA CYS A 73 16.80 -8.37 -0.40
C CYS A 73 17.66 -7.42 -1.25
N PHE A 74 18.35 -6.46 -0.65
CA PHE A 74 19.11 -5.44 -1.39
C PHE A 74 20.35 -5.98 -2.11
N ASN A 75 20.95 -7.05 -1.61
CA ASN A 75 22.13 -7.64 -2.25
C ASN A 75 21.80 -8.48 -3.49
N SER A 76 20.51 -8.74 -3.77
CA SER A 76 20.08 -9.57 -4.89
C SER A 76 19.09 -8.80 -5.78
N VAL A 77 19.62 -8.06 -6.76
CA VAL A 77 18.81 -7.29 -7.73
C VAL A 77 17.72 -8.15 -8.37
N GLY A 78 18.02 -9.42 -8.68
CA GLY A 78 17.04 -10.36 -9.22
C GLY A 78 15.87 -10.67 -8.26
N LEU A 79 16.11 -10.70 -6.94
CA LEU A 79 15.06 -10.88 -5.94
C LEU A 79 14.23 -9.60 -5.81
N VAL A 80 14.87 -8.42 -5.79
CA VAL A 80 14.15 -7.13 -5.77
C VAL A 80 13.22 -7.01 -6.98
N LEU A 81 13.72 -7.30 -8.18
CA LEU A 81 12.90 -7.25 -9.40
C LEU A 81 11.72 -8.23 -9.32
N LYS A 82 11.94 -9.47 -8.88
CA LYS A 82 10.85 -10.45 -8.71
C LYS A 82 9.81 -9.97 -7.71
N THR A 83 10.23 -9.42 -6.57
CA THR A 83 9.32 -8.91 -5.54
C THR A 83 8.54 -7.68 -6.01
N VAL A 84 9.20 -6.76 -6.72
CA VAL A 84 8.53 -5.58 -7.32
C VAL A 84 7.52 -6.01 -8.38
N SER A 85 7.90 -6.92 -9.30
CA SER A 85 6.98 -7.46 -10.30
C SER A 85 5.78 -8.16 -9.65
N LEU A 86 6.02 -8.98 -8.63
CA LEU A 86 4.96 -9.66 -7.89
C LEU A 86 4.02 -8.66 -7.20
N SER A 87 4.58 -7.59 -6.61
CA SER A 87 3.81 -6.50 -6.00
C SER A 87 2.94 -5.77 -7.04
N LEU A 88 3.49 -5.43 -8.20
CA LEU A 88 2.74 -4.79 -9.28
C LEU A 88 1.59 -5.66 -9.79
N VAL A 89 1.83 -6.96 -9.98
CA VAL A 89 0.78 -7.92 -10.36
C VAL A 89 -0.29 -8.01 -9.28
N ASN A 90 0.09 -8.03 -8.01
CA ASN A 90 -0.85 -8.04 -6.89
C ASN A 90 -1.71 -6.77 -6.87
N HIS A 91 -1.11 -5.59 -7.02
CA HIS A 91 -1.85 -4.32 -7.10
C HIS A 91 -2.77 -4.27 -8.32
N ALA A 92 -2.32 -4.70 -9.49
CA ALA A 92 -3.16 -4.76 -10.70
C ALA A 92 -4.35 -5.72 -10.50
N SER A 93 -4.11 -6.89 -9.90
CA SER A 93 -5.16 -7.87 -9.58
C SER A 93 -6.18 -7.30 -8.61
N PHE A 94 -5.73 -6.58 -7.59
CA PHE A 94 -6.61 -5.90 -6.65
C PHE A 94 -7.47 -4.81 -7.33
N ILE A 95 -6.87 -4.01 -8.22
CA ILE A 95 -7.59 -2.97 -8.98
C ILE A 95 -8.60 -3.60 -9.94
N LEU A 96 -8.26 -4.72 -10.58
CA LEU A 96 -9.20 -5.47 -11.43
C LEU A 96 -10.37 -6.03 -10.62
N CYS A 97 -10.11 -6.55 -9.42
CA CYS A 97 -11.17 -6.96 -8.49
C CYS A 97 -12.10 -5.78 -8.17
N ALA A 98 -11.54 -4.61 -7.82
CA ALA A 98 -12.30 -3.38 -7.60
C ALA A 98 -13.13 -2.95 -8.82
N PHE A 99 -12.58 -3.09 -10.03
CA PHE A 99 -13.31 -2.81 -11.26
C PHE A 99 -14.51 -3.74 -11.45
N PHE A 100 -14.34 -5.05 -11.25
CA PHE A 100 -15.44 -6.01 -11.41
C PHE A 100 -16.51 -5.86 -10.32
N VAL A 101 -16.11 -5.63 -9.07
CA VAL A 101 -17.06 -5.32 -7.98
C VAL A 101 -17.80 -4.02 -8.28
N GLY A 102 -17.10 -3.00 -8.77
CA GLY A 102 -17.72 -1.74 -9.19
C GLY A 102 -18.73 -1.94 -10.31
N LYS A 103 -18.40 -2.78 -11.31
CA LYS A 103 -19.34 -3.15 -12.39
C LYS A 103 -20.56 -3.89 -11.87
N ALA A 104 -20.41 -4.78 -10.89
CA ALA A 104 -21.53 -5.47 -10.25
C ALA A 104 -22.43 -4.50 -9.45
N LEU A 105 -21.89 -3.39 -8.96
CA LEU A 105 -22.61 -2.29 -8.30
C LEU A 105 -23.11 -1.22 -9.28
N GLU A 106 -23.09 -1.49 -10.58
CA GLU A 106 -23.50 -0.57 -11.66
C GLU A 106 -22.68 0.74 -11.73
N ILE A 107 -21.47 0.75 -11.16
CA ILE A 107 -20.54 1.88 -11.25
C ILE A 107 -19.87 1.85 -12.63
N ASN A 108 -20.31 2.75 -13.51
CA ASN A 108 -19.88 2.79 -14.91
C ASN A 108 -18.64 3.66 -15.15
N LEU A 109 -17.58 3.38 -14.40
CA LEU A 109 -16.28 4.03 -14.60
C LEU A 109 -15.40 3.24 -15.58
N LYS A 110 -14.52 3.95 -16.29
CA LYS A 110 -13.51 3.35 -17.17
C LYS A 110 -12.44 2.64 -16.33
N LEU A 111 -11.86 1.56 -16.83
CA LEU A 111 -10.81 0.81 -16.11
C LEU A 111 -9.63 1.71 -15.71
N GLY A 112 -9.20 2.63 -16.58
CA GLY A 112 -8.12 3.58 -16.29
C GLY A 112 -8.38 4.43 -15.04
N SER A 113 -9.62 4.81 -14.79
CA SER A 113 -10.04 5.55 -13.59
C SER A 113 -9.75 4.77 -12.31
N TYR A 114 -9.99 3.45 -12.32
CA TYR A 114 -9.66 2.59 -11.18
C TYR A 114 -8.15 2.52 -10.94
N PHE A 115 -7.36 2.39 -12.02
CA PHE A 115 -5.89 2.37 -11.93
C PHE A 115 -5.28 3.67 -11.41
N THR A 116 -5.96 4.80 -11.52
CA THR A 116 -5.50 6.07 -10.96
C THR A 116 -5.95 6.26 -9.51
N VAL A 117 -7.21 5.96 -9.18
CA VAL A 117 -7.79 6.25 -7.85
C VAL A 117 -7.39 5.21 -6.80
N PHE A 118 -7.44 3.93 -7.13
CA PHE A 118 -7.28 2.88 -6.12
C PHE A 118 -5.88 2.83 -5.48
N PRO A 119 -4.77 3.08 -6.20
CA PRO A 119 -3.47 3.22 -5.55
C PRO A 119 -3.42 4.33 -4.49
N LEU A 120 -4.14 5.44 -4.73
CA LEU A 120 -4.23 6.56 -3.78
C LEU A 120 -5.05 6.18 -2.56
N ILE A 121 -6.23 5.59 -2.78
CA ILE A 121 -7.08 5.07 -1.71
C ILE A 121 -6.28 4.07 -0.86
N ASN A 122 -5.54 3.16 -1.49
CA ASN A 122 -4.77 2.15 -0.77
C ASN A 122 -3.59 2.77 0.00
N THR A 123 -2.94 3.80 -0.54
CA THR A 123 -1.92 4.57 0.18
C THR A 123 -2.51 5.20 1.44
N VAL A 124 -3.67 5.85 1.35
CA VAL A 124 -4.35 6.45 2.51
C VAL A 124 -4.77 5.38 3.51
N ALA A 125 -5.29 4.24 3.04
CA ALA A 125 -5.70 3.12 3.88
C ALA A 125 -4.52 2.44 4.60
N SER A 126 -3.30 2.52 4.05
CA SER A 126 -2.11 1.94 4.67
C SER A 126 -1.59 2.74 5.87
N LEU A 127 -2.09 3.97 6.06
CA LEU A 127 -1.74 4.77 7.22
C LEU A 127 -2.37 4.15 8.47
N PRO A 128 -1.60 3.95 9.56
CA PRO A 128 -2.07 3.32 10.79
C PRO A 128 -2.93 4.27 11.65
N ILE A 129 -3.83 5.02 11.02
CA ILE A 129 -4.78 5.93 11.68
C ILE A 129 -5.95 5.12 12.24
N THR A 130 -6.34 4.04 11.55
CA THR A 130 -7.43 3.15 11.97
C THR A 130 -7.04 1.67 11.79
N PRO A 131 -7.60 0.75 12.59
CA PRO A 131 -7.33 -0.68 12.47
C PRO A 131 -7.71 -1.19 11.08
N GLY A 132 -6.72 -1.71 10.34
CA GLY A 132 -6.93 -2.23 8.99
C GLY A 132 -7.41 -1.20 7.96
N GLY A 133 -7.24 0.11 8.23
CA GLY A 133 -7.69 1.18 7.34
C GLY A 133 -9.21 1.34 7.25
N LEU A 134 -9.97 0.74 8.18
CA LEU A 134 -11.42 0.89 8.26
C LEU A 134 -11.78 2.37 8.49
N GLY A 135 -12.75 2.90 7.74
CA GLY A 135 -13.13 4.31 7.80
C GLY A 135 -12.21 5.26 7.00
N THR A 136 -10.88 5.16 7.09
CA THR A 136 -9.98 6.00 6.28
C THR A 136 -10.05 5.62 4.80
N ARG A 137 -10.08 4.32 4.50
CA ARG A 137 -10.28 3.84 3.13
C ARG A 137 -11.64 4.23 2.59
N ASP A 138 -12.69 4.09 3.41
CA ASP A 138 -14.07 4.36 2.99
C ASP A 138 -14.25 5.86 2.71
N ALA A 139 -13.74 6.72 3.60
CA ALA A 139 -13.70 8.16 3.40
C ALA A 139 -12.88 8.55 2.16
N ALA A 140 -11.72 7.93 1.94
CA ALA A 140 -10.92 8.16 0.74
C ALA A 140 -11.64 7.69 -0.54
N CYS A 141 -12.39 6.59 -0.47
CA CYS A 141 -13.17 6.08 -1.60
C CYS A 141 -14.33 7.02 -1.96
N VAL A 142 -15.12 7.44 -0.98
CA VAL A 142 -16.18 8.44 -1.16
C VAL A 142 -15.61 9.76 -1.68
N PHE A 143 -14.52 10.24 -1.08
CA PHE A 143 -13.89 11.49 -1.51
C PHE A 143 -13.36 11.39 -2.95
N MET A 144 -12.56 10.37 -3.27
CA MET A 144 -11.92 10.29 -4.59
C MET A 144 -12.91 9.96 -5.71
N LEU A 145 -13.92 9.12 -5.45
CA LEU A 145 -14.97 8.82 -6.43
C LEU A 145 -16.03 9.93 -6.51
N GLY A 146 -16.27 10.63 -5.39
CA GLY A 146 -17.22 11.76 -5.29
C GLY A 146 -16.68 13.07 -5.86
N VAL A 147 -15.35 13.30 -5.85
CA VAL A 147 -14.74 14.45 -6.55
C VAL A 147 -15.03 14.40 -8.06
N GLY A 148 -15.15 13.21 -8.65
CA GLY A 148 -15.61 13.05 -10.04
C GLY A 148 -17.11 13.26 -10.25
N SER A 149 -17.91 13.37 -9.19
CA SER A 149 -19.37 13.31 -9.22
C SER A 149 -20.06 14.68 -8.98
N SER A 150 -19.30 15.75 -8.75
CA SER A 150 -19.86 17.08 -8.49
C SER A 150 -20.51 17.69 -9.75
N PRO A 151 -21.75 18.23 -9.68
CA PRO A 151 -22.42 18.88 -10.81
C PRO A 151 -21.55 20.00 -11.40
N GLY A 152 -21.15 19.87 -12.66
CA GLY A 152 -20.23 20.79 -13.35
C GLY A 152 -18.79 20.31 -13.47
N HIS A 153 -18.41 19.20 -12.83
CA HIS A 153 -17.06 18.62 -12.92
C HIS A 153 -17.00 17.45 -13.90
N SER A 154 -17.29 17.71 -15.17
CA SER A 154 -17.01 16.75 -16.23
C SER A 154 -15.51 16.75 -16.52
N CYS A 155 -14.73 16.05 -15.69
CA CYS A 155 -13.34 15.81 -16.01
C CYS A 155 -13.29 14.80 -17.19
N PRO A 156 -12.73 15.18 -18.36
CA PRO A 156 -12.86 14.39 -19.60
C PRO A 156 -12.35 12.95 -19.46
N ALA A 157 -11.43 12.70 -18.54
CA ALA A 157 -10.85 11.39 -18.27
C ALA A 157 -11.83 10.41 -17.61
N TRP A 158 -12.82 10.89 -16.84
CA TRP A 158 -13.69 10.08 -15.98
C TRP A 158 -15.07 9.85 -16.59
N GLY A 159 -15.43 10.61 -17.62
CA GLY A 159 -16.76 10.59 -18.22
C GLY A 159 -17.79 11.38 -17.40
N PRO A 160 -19.06 11.41 -17.84
CA PRO A 160 -20.12 12.19 -17.19
C PRO A 160 -20.71 11.49 -15.94
N PHE A 161 -20.03 10.47 -15.39
CA PHE A 161 -20.65 9.58 -14.42
C PHE A 161 -20.46 10.05 -12.98
N ILE A 162 -21.58 10.32 -12.32
CA ILE A 162 -21.66 10.68 -10.91
C ILE A 162 -21.79 9.39 -10.12
N VAL A 163 -20.80 9.07 -9.26
CA VAL A 163 -20.91 7.95 -8.31
C VAL A 163 -21.57 8.46 -7.03
N PRO A 164 -22.77 7.95 -6.67
CA PRO A 164 -23.38 8.22 -5.37
C PRO A 164 -22.49 7.72 -4.22
N ASP A 165 -22.42 8.50 -3.13
CA ASP A 165 -21.61 8.15 -1.95
C ASP A 165 -21.94 6.75 -1.40
N ALA A 166 -23.22 6.37 -1.43
CA ALA A 166 -23.67 5.04 -0.99
C ALA A 166 -23.05 3.90 -1.82
N LEU A 167 -22.89 4.08 -3.14
CA LEU A 167 -22.26 3.09 -4.01
C LEU A 167 -20.74 3.06 -3.80
N ALA A 168 -20.10 4.21 -3.60
CA ALA A 168 -18.67 4.29 -3.27
C ALA A 168 -18.36 3.59 -1.93
N MET A 169 -19.19 3.81 -0.89
CA MET A 169 -19.06 3.10 0.38
C MET A 169 -19.28 1.60 0.21
N SER A 170 -20.32 1.19 -0.53
CA SER A 170 -20.61 -0.23 -0.78
C SER A 170 -19.45 -0.93 -1.50
N LEU A 171 -18.81 -0.25 -2.46
CA LEU A 171 -17.61 -0.73 -3.14
C LEU A 171 -16.44 -0.93 -2.16
N SER A 172 -16.14 0.07 -1.33
CA SER A 172 -15.04 0.00 -0.36
C SER A 172 -15.25 -1.10 0.68
N VAL A 173 -16.46 -1.24 1.21
CA VAL A 173 -16.82 -2.30 2.17
C VAL A 173 -16.73 -3.68 1.53
N SER A 174 -17.21 -3.84 0.29
CA SER A 174 -17.11 -5.11 -0.44
C SER A 174 -15.65 -5.54 -0.64
N LEU A 175 -14.79 -4.59 -0.98
CA LEU A 175 -13.35 -4.85 -1.11
C LEU A 175 -12.69 -5.14 0.23
N PHE A 176 -13.14 -4.52 1.32
CA PHE A 176 -12.71 -4.91 2.67
C PHE A 176 -13.00 -6.38 2.95
N CYS A 177 -14.25 -6.79 2.71
CA CYS A 177 -14.69 -8.16 2.97
C CYS A 177 -13.87 -9.15 2.14
N ALA A 178 -13.56 -8.81 0.88
CA ALA A 178 -12.68 -9.62 0.05
C ALA A 178 -11.26 -9.73 0.63
N ILE A 179 -10.65 -8.62 1.04
CA ILE A 179 -9.31 -8.63 1.67
C ILE A 179 -9.33 -9.44 2.97
N LEU A 180 -10.35 -9.24 3.81
CA LEU A 180 -10.49 -9.93 5.09
C LEU A 180 -10.66 -11.44 4.88
N PHE A 181 -11.48 -11.85 3.92
CA PHE A 181 -11.64 -13.25 3.53
C PHE A 181 -10.30 -13.87 3.11
N TRP A 182 -9.56 -13.23 2.20
CA TRP A 182 -8.26 -13.74 1.75
C TRP A 182 -7.20 -13.71 2.85
N GLY A 183 -7.25 -12.73 3.76
CA GLY A 183 -6.40 -12.66 4.95
C GLY A 183 -6.65 -13.83 5.90
N LEU A 184 -7.91 -14.22 6.11
CA LEU A 184 -8.28 -15.40 6.89
C LEU A 184 -7.76 -16.69 6.24
N VAL A 185 -7.94 -16.85 4.93
CA VAL A 185 -7.42 -18.00 4.17
C VAL A 185 -5.90 -18.09 4.31
N GLY A 186 -5.19 -16.97 4.10
CA GLY A 186 -3.73 -16.92 4.27
C GLY A 186 -3.27 -17.25 5.68
N GLY A 187 -4.01 -16.77 6.70
CA GLY A 187 -3.75 -17.09 8.10
C GLY A 187 -3.91 -18.58 8.41
N ILE A 188 -4.95 -19.23 7.89
CA ILE A 188 -5.17 -20.68 8.04
C ILE A 188 -4.03 -21.48 7.38
N VAL A 189 -3.67 -21.13 6.15
CA VAL A 189 -2.56 -21.77 5.42
C VAL A 189 -1.24 -21.60 6.19
N TYR A 190 -0.98 -20.40 6.72
CA TYR A 190 0.21 -20.12 7.51
C TYR A 190 0.24 -20.94 8.82
N ILE A 191 -0.86 -21.01 9.57
CA ILE A 191 -0.94 -21.82 10.80
C ILE A 191 -0.70 -23.30 10.48
N HIS A 192 -1.30 -23.80 9.39
CA HIS A 192 -1.09 -25.17 8.96
C HIS A 192 0.38 -25.44 8.61
N TYR A 193 1.02 -24.55 7.85
CA TYR A 193 2.44 -24.63 7.51
C TYR A 193 3.34 -24.56 8.76
N ALA A 194 3.06 -23.64 9.68
CA ALA A 194 3.82 -23.49 10.92
C ALA A 194 3.67 -24.74 11.81
N TYR A 195 2.49 -25.36 11.84
CA TYR A 195 2.24 -26.58 12.59
C TYR A 195 2.98 -27.79 11.98
N THR A 196 3.02 -27.92 10.66
CA THR A 196 3.72 -29.03 9.99
C THR A 196 5.24 -28.88 10.08
N MET A 197 5.77 -27.66 9.90
CA MET A 197 7.21 -27.38 10.03
C MET A 197 7.71 -27.33 11.47
N GLY A 198 6.88 -26.89 12.42
CA GLY A 198 7.20 -26.91 13.85
C GLY A 198 7.39 -28.33 14.40
N LYS A 199 6.79 -29.34 13.77
CA LYS A 199 7.09 -30.75 14.02
C LYS A 199 8.40 -31.23 13.38
N ALA A 200 8.91 -30.52 12.38
CA ALA A 200 10.05 -30.94 11.57
C ALA A 200 11.44 -30.55 12.13
N GLY A 201 11.53 -29.74 13.19
CA GLY A 201 12.83 -29.48 13.80
C GLY A 201 12.78 -28.65 15.08
N LYS A 202 13.19 -29.25 16.20
CA LYS A 202 13.77 -28.46 17.29
C LYS A 202 14.97 -27.72 16.69
N PRO A 203 15.12 -26.41 16.92
CA PRO A 203 16.30 -25.69 16.46
C PRO A 203 17.53 -26.43 16.98
N THR A 204 18.39 -26.90 16.07
CA THR A 204 19.71 -27.41 16.43
C THR A 204 20.40 -26.29 17.21
N PRO A 205 20.86 -26.57 18.44
CA PRO A 205 21.51 -25.54 19.24
C PRO A 205 22.68 -24.95 18.45
N PRO A 206 22.94 -23.64 18.59
CA PRO A 206 24.09 -23.02 17.94
C PRO A 206 25.37 -23.78 18.30
N PRO A 207 26.34 -23.92 17.38
CA PRO A 207 27.59 -24.59 17.67
C PRO A 207 28.26 -23.89 18.86
N THR A 208 28.43 -24.61 19.97
CA THR A 208 28.93 -24.07 21.25
C THR A 208 30.43 -23.80 21.25
N ASP A 209 31.11 -23.80 20.10
CA ASP A 209 32.57 -23.72 20.04
C ASP A 209 33.04 -22.29 19.81
N ILE A 210 33.02 -21.50 20.88
CA ILE A 210 33.66 -20.18 20.96
C ILE A 210 35.11 -20.33 21.49
N SER A 211 35.62 -21.55 21.67
CA SER A 211 36.92 -21.80 22.31
C SER A 211 38.13 -21.78 21.38
N LYS A 212 37.95 -21.47 20.08
CA LYS A 212 39.02 -21.49 19.08
C LYS A 212 39.00 -20.27 18.15
N GLN A 213 39.23 -19.07 18.68
CA GLN A 213 39.82 -17.94 17.94
C GLN A 213 40.73 -17.14 18.86
#